data_AF-A0A967GEV4-F1
#
_entry.id   AF-A0A967GEV4-F1
#
_cell.length_a   1.000
_cell.length_b   1.000
_cell.length_c   1.000
_cell.angle_alpha   90.00
_cell.angle_beta   90.00
_cell.angle_gamma   90.00
#
_symmetry.space_group_name_H-M   'P 1'
#
loop_
_entity.id
_entity.type
_entity.pdbx_description
1 polymer ?
#
loop_
_entity_poly.entity_id
_entity_poly.type
_entity_poly.pdbx_seq_one_letter_code
_entity_poly.pdbx_strand_id
1 'polypeptide(L)'
;MACGESEKRTTCPYCGVGCGVDARADNGDIIAVSGSTDHPANFGRLCVKGSALHETTGAQGRLLHPEVDGQRVSWDEALDRVAG
;
A
#
# COMPACT_ATOMS: atom_id res chain seq x y z
N MET A 1 -5.20 19.51 -14.43
CA MET A 1 -4.18 19.62 -13.38
C MET A 1 -3.28 18.41 -13.54
N ALA A 2 -2.05 18.58 -14.03
CA ALA A 2 -1.15 17.45 -14.26
C ALA A 2 -0.55 17.01 -12.90
N CYS A 3 -0.92 15.83 -12.42
CA CYS A 3 -0.18 15.19 -11.33
C CYS A 3 1.08 14.59 -11.95
N GLY A 4 2.18 15.33 -11.90
CA GLY A 4 3.48 14.84 -12.37
C GLY A 4 4.00 13.66 -11.53
N GLU A 5 5.07 13.05 -12.04
CA GLU A 5 5.78 11.96 -11.37
C GLU A 5 6.29 12.40 -9.98
N SER A 6 6.15 11.55 -8.98
CA SER A 6 6.61 11.80 -7.61
C SER A 6 7.22 10.56 -6.98
N GLU A 7 8.16 10.76 -6.06
CA GLU A 7 8.80 9.67 -5.32
C GLU A 7 8.64 9.90 -3.81
N LYS A 8 8.30 8.83 -3.07
CA LYS A 8 8.10 8.88 -1.63
C LYS A 8 8.73 7.66 -0.96
N ARG A 9 9.42 7.92 0.15
CA ARG A 9 9.92 6.87 1.04
C ARG A 9 8.82 6.35 1.94
N THR A 10 8.71 5.03 2.06
CA THR A 10 7.77 4.34 2.94
C THR A 10 8.32 2.97 3.34
N THR A 11 7.52 2.16 4.01
CA THR A 11 7.90 0.87 4.57
C THR A 11 7.11 -0.27 3.93
N CYS A 12 7.78 -1.36 3.58
CA CYS A 12 7.18 -2.58 3.07
C CYS A 12 6.37 -3.31 4.18
N PRO A 13 5.05 -3.57 3.98
CA PRO A 13 4.19 -4.17 5.00
C PRO A 13 4.14 -5.71 4.98
N TYR A 14 4.86 -6.38 4.06
CA TYR A 14 4.59 -7.79 3.74
C TYR A 14 4.91 -8.83 4.82
N CYS A 15 5.97 -8.64 5.63
CA CYS A 15 6.47 -9.71 6.52
C CYS A 15 7.08 -9.22 7.84
N GLY A 16 6.87 -7.96 8.23
CA GLY A 16 7.33 -7.42 9.51
C GLY A 16 8.81 -7.03 9.61
N VAL A 17 9.66 -7.38 8.63
CA VAL A 17 11.07 -6.91 8.58
C VAL A 17 11.16 -5.38 8.51
N GLY A 18 10.14 -4.75 7.90
CA GLY A 18 10.09 -3.30 7.76
C GLY A 18 11.13 -2.76 6.78
N CYS A 19 11.35 -3.42 5.63
CA CYS A 19 12.24 -2.91 4.58
C CYS A 19 11.81 -1.51 4.14
N GLY A 20 12.75 -0.58 4.03
CA GLY A 20 12.51 0.73 3.44
C GLY A 20 12.38 0.62 1.92
N VAL A 21 11.40 1.32 1.36
CA VAL A 21 11.14 1.38 -0.07
C VAL A 21 10.96 2.82 -0.55
N ASP A 22 11.48 3.10 -1.74
CA ASP A 22 11.21 4.31 -2.50
C ASP A 22 10.11 3.97 -3.52
N ALA A 23 8.93 4.56 -3.34
CA ALA A 23 7.77 4.33 -4.20
C ALA A 23 7.64 5.48 -5.20
N ARG A 24 7.67 5.14 -6.50
CA ARG A 24 7.45 6.09 -7.59
C ARG A 24 5.98 6.05 -8.00
N ALA A 25 5.34 7.21 -8.02
CA ALA A 25 3.96 7.38 -8.41
C ALA A 25 3.83 8.32 -9.61
N ASP A 26 2.90 8.02 -10.50
CA ASP A 26 2.50 8.88 -11.62
C ASP A 26 0.97 9.01 -11.62
N ASN A 27 0.46 10.23 -11.73
CA ASN A 27 -0.97 10.52 -11.65
C ASN A 27 -1.72 9.91 -10.44
N GLY A 28 -1.01 9.66 -9.34
CA GLY A 28 -1.56 9.08 -8.10
C GLY A 28 -1.45 7.56 -7.99
N ASP A 29 -1.07 6.87 -9.06
CA ASP A 29 -0.83 5.43 -9.06
C ASP A 29 0.63 5.10 -8.82
N ILE A 30 0.91 4.10 -7.97
CA ILE A 30 2.28 3.63 -7.73
C ILE A 30 2.70 2.74 -8.89
N ILE A 31 3.67 3.21 -9.67
CA ILE A 31 4.12 2.54 -10.91
C ILE A 31 5.41 1.75 -10.73
N ALA A 32 6.19 2.01 -9.68
CA ALA A 32 7.40 1.26 -9.38
C ALA A 32 7.78 1.36 -7.89
N VAL A 33 8.56 0.40 -7.44
CA VAL A 33 9.18 0.39 -6.10
C VAL A 33 10.63 -0.08 -6.19
N SER A 34 11.51 0.57 -5.43
CA SER A 34 12.89 0.12 -5.19
C SER A 34 13.18 0.09 -3.70
N GLY A 35 14.20 -0.66 -3.28
CA GLY A 35 14.63 -0.63 -1.90
C GLY A 35 15.41 0.65 -1.61
N SER A 36 15.12 1.32 -0.49
CA SER A 36 15.87 2.50 -0.07
C SER A 36 17.29 2.10 0.35
N THR A 37 18.30 2.66 -0.29
CA THR A 37 19.71 2.25 -0.11
C THR A 37 20.27 2.56 1.28
N ASP A 38 19.73 3.59 1.94
CA ASP A 38 20.13 4.04 3.27
C ASP A 38 19.36 3.36 4.41
N HIS A 39 18.34 2.55 4.11
CA HIS A 39 17.49 1.96 5.14
C HIS A 39 18.18 0.77 5.85
N PRO A 40 18.27 0.77 7.20
CA PRO A 40 19.09 -0.18 7.95
C PRO A 40 18.60 -1.63 7.89
N ALA A 41 17.31 -1.84 7.61
CA ALA A 41 16.74 -3.18 7.56
C ALA A 41 17.13 -3.96 6.28
N ASN A 42 17.40 -3.27 5.18
CA ASN A 42 17.52 -3.92 3.88
C ASN A 42 18.62 -3.39 2.96
N PHE A 43 19.20 -2.21 3.23
CA PHE A 43 20.31 -1.63 2.46
C PHE A 43 20.04 -1.67 0.94
N GLY A 44 18.84 -1.26 0.53
CA GLY A 44 18.39 -1.25 -0.86
C GLY A 44 17.91 -2.59 -1.44
N ARG A 45 18.06 -3.71 -0.72
CA ARG A 45 17.63 -5.03 -1.20
C ARG A 45 16.14 -5.25 -0.95
N LEU A 46 15.47 -5.98 -1.86
CA LEU A 46 14.09 -6.42 -1.68
C LEU A 46 13.96 -7.90 -2.01
N CYS A 47 13.06 -8.59 -1.30
CA CYS A 47 12.60 -9.91 -1.71
C CYS A 47 11.59 -9.80 -2.85
N VAL A 48 11.19 -10.93 -3.44
CA VAL A 48 10.21 -10.97 -4.55
C VAL A 48 8.89 -10.24 -4.25
N LYS A 49 8.39 -10.34 -3.01
CA LYS A 49 7.17 -9.63 -2.60
C LYS A 49 7.38 -8.11 -2.52
N GLY A 50 8.57 -7.70 -2.06
CA GLY A 50 8.94 -6.29 -1.96
C GLY A 50 9.06 -5.64 -3.34
N SER A 51 9.74 -6.30 -4.29
CA SER A 51 9.88 -5.78 -5.66
C SER A 51 8.55 -5.69 -6.41
N ALA A 52 7.61 -6.58 -6.11
CA ALA A 52 6.28 -6.61 -6.72
C ALA A 52 5.21 -5.76 -5.98
N LEU A 53 5.57 -4.95 -4.98
CA LEU A 53 4.59 -4.22 -4.16
C LEU A 53 3.64 -3.35 -5.01
N HIS A 54 4.19 -2.61 -5.97
CA HIS A 54 3.43 -1.70 -6.84
C HIS A 54 2.26 -2.40 -7.56
N GLU A 55 2.43 -3.66 -7.97
CA GLU A 55 1.41 -4.47 -8.65
C GLU A 55 0.18 -4.77 -7.77
N THR A 56 0.31 -4.66 -6.44
CA THR A 56 -0.79 -4.96 -5.50
C THR A 56 -1.63 -3.75 -5.11
N THR A 57 -1.25 -2.57 -5.60
CA THR A 57 -1.88 -1.30 -5.22
C THR A 57 -3.12 -0.94 -6.04
N GLY A 58 -3.47 -1.77 -7.04
CA GLY A 58 -4.68 -1.62 -7.85
C GLY A 58 -5.99 -1.97 -7.12
N ALA A 59 -7.10 -1.78 -7.83
CA ALA A 59 -8.45 -2.04 -7.35
C ALA A 59 -8.90 -3.50 -7.50
N GLN A 60 -8.14 -4.34 -8.21
CA GLN A 60 -8.50 -5.73 -8.49
C GLN A 60 -8.60 -6.53 -7.19
N GLY A 61 -9.82 -7.00 -6.87
CA GLY A 61 -10.09 -7.74 -5.64
C GLY A 61 -10.05 -6.91 -4.36
N ARG A 62 -9.94 -5.58 -4.44
CA ARG A 62 -9.93 -4.70 -3.26
C ARG A 62 -11.35 -4.47 -2.77
N LEU A 63 -11.58 -4.66 -1.47
CA LEU A 63 -12.83 -4.28 -0.83
C LEU A 63 -12.93 -2.74 -0.76
N LEU A 64 -13.85 -2.16 -1.54
CA LEU A 64 -13.99 -0.69 -1.66
C LEU A 64 -15.01 -0.09 -0.69
N HIS A 65 -15.81 -0.93 -0.03
CA HIS A 65 -16.83 -0.53 0.92
C HIS A 65 -16.87 -1.50 2.10
N PRO A 66 -17.15 -1.05 3.33
CA PRO A 66 -17.38 -1.95 4.46
C PRO A 66 -18.52 -2.92 4.19
N GLU A 67 -18.40 -4.14 4.74
CA GLU A 67 -19.42 -5.18 4.66
C GLU A 67 -19.70 -5.77 6.05
N VAL A 68 -20.97 -6.01 6.35
CA VAL A 68 -21.46 -6.73 7.54
C VAL A 68 -22.39 -7.82 7.06
N ASP A 69 -22.12 -9.08 7.44
CA ASP A 69 -22.89 -10.26 7.01
C ASP A 69 -23.09 -10.35 5.48
N GLY A 70 -22.06 -9.91 4.72
CA GLY A 70 -22.05 -9.90 3.26
C GLY A 70 -22.89 -8.79 2.62
N GLN A 71 -23.42 -7.85 3.40
CA GLN A 71 -24.11 -6.66 2.89
C GLN A 71 -23.21 -5.44 3.02
N ARG A 72 -23.18 -4.61 1.98
CA ARG A 72 -22.49 -3.32 2.00
C ARG A 72 -23.18 -2.38 3.00
N VAL A 73 -22.38 -1.74 3.86
CA VAL A 73 -22.84 -0.76 4.85
C VAL A 73 -22.02 0.53 4.80
N SER A 74 -22.43 1.55 5.55
CA SER A 74 -21.65 2.78 5.73
C SER A 74 -20.49 2.54 6.72
N TRP A 75 -19.52 3.47 6.76
CA TRP A 75 -18.47 3.43 7.78
C TRP A 75 -19.04 3.62 9.18
N ASP A 76 -20.00 4.53 9.36
CA ASP A 76 -20.63 4.79 10.67
C ASP A 76 -21.31 3.51 11.19
N GLU A 77 -22.11 2.84 10.36
CA GLU A 77 -22.76 1.58 10.73
C GLU A 77 -21.76 0.46 11.04
N ALA A 78 -20.69 0.33 10.22
CA ALA A 78 -19.65 -0.66 10.46
C ALA A 78 -18.90 -0.41 11.78
N LEU A 79 -18.62 0.85 12.11
CA LEU A 79 -17.94 1.24 13.34
C LEU A 79 -18.83 1.03 14.57
N ASP A 80 -20.09 1.46 14.51
CA ASP A 80 -21.07 1.25 15.59
C ASP A 80 -21.25 -0.23 15.91
N ARG A 81 -21.28 -1.08 14.87
CA ARG A 81 -21.39 -2.54 15.01
C ARG A 81 -20.22 -3.18 15.78
N VAL A 82 -19.02 -2.62 15.68
CA VAL A 82 -17.81 -3.07 16.39
C VAL A 82 -17.73 -2.46 17.79
N ALA A 83 -18.08 -1.17 17.92
CA ALA A 83 -17.96 -0.42 19.15
C ALA A 83 -18.94 -0.88 20.24
N GLY A 84 -20.20 -1.17 19.87
CA GLY A 84 -21.22 -1.76 20.76
C GLY A 84 -21.67 -0.87 21.91
#